data_AF-A0A423W020-F1
#
_entry.id   AF-A0A423W020-F1
#
_cell.length_a   1.000
_cell.length_b   1.000
_cell.length_c   1.000
_cell.angle_alpha   90.00
_cell.angle_beta   90.00
_cell.angle_gamma   90.00
#
_symmetry.space_group_name_H-M   'P 1'
#
loop_
_entity.id
_entity.type
_entity.pdbx_description
1 polymer ?
#
loop_
_entity_poly.entity_id
_entity_poly.type
_entity_poly.pdbx_seq_one_letter_code
_entity_poly.pdbx_strand_id
1 'polypeptide(L)'
;MPPRCCTQPIPGSIIRPLLNRDEQQTFLKAVQQFSTPWESRIFCPNPNCHEFIPPRNRIDPKHPFDVVCRECRTRVCVMCKRGAHQLGQDCPSDVELDQVLQIGEKSGWRRCYKCRTLVELTQGCTHMTCRCKAQFCYICGAVWDPAVGCPNFCNGEEELERRRMEEAAREAELEAEKAAQEAAAAAEEVERLEAERRTEASEEFMKLREEQEEEMLRFRAFERKTKWVMCKRHAERKLVLNEKYSDLIDKMKERHAKTEQHLEERQIAAEMELRASLEQAERSVRIRVKHMEAYCKALGRSSVSGDNSNMPPRVITERHLRELGQQHNALEGMARLHQARINVLRDRQAKRMEELLERQEKELEKLEEKRDEDIDDVASEFANEEDALTKIFDDRKARLVRRWELAIEILRAEMEKEKGVRYAPMPSPTWRAETPVSIEALAQAEEALAAAKEKKKKQDRS
;
A
#
# COMPACT_ATOMS: atom_id res chain seq x y z
N MET A 1 33.51 -47.38 -4.13
CA MET A 1 32.62 -46.24 -3.85
C MET A 1 32.25 -46.27 -2.37
N PRO A 2 32.36 -45.16 -1.62
CA PRO A 2 31.97 -45.13 -0.21
C PRO A 2 30.46 -45.37 -0.03
N PRO A 3 30.02 -46.10 1.02
CA PRO A 3 28.62 -46.39 1.27
C PRO A 3 27.86 -45.11 1.65
N ARG A 4 26.63 -44.99 1.16
CA ARG A 4 25.72 -43.85 1.41
C ARG A 4 24.37 -44.40 1.85
N CYS A 5 23.70 -43.71 2.78
CA CYS A 5 22.32 -44.00 3.15
C CYS A 5 21.45 -42.83 2.68
N CYS A 6 20.39 -43.10 1.92
CA CYS A 6 19.45 -42.06 1.46
C CYS A 6 20.15 -40.85 0.80
N THR A 7 21.21 -41.11 0.00
CA THR A 7 22.11 -40.13 -0.65
C THR A 7 23.08 -39.34 0.24
N GLN A 8 22.96 -39.42 1.56
CA GLN A 8 23.89 -38.76 2.50
C GLN A 8 25.13 -39.62 2.82
N PRO A 9 26.33 -39.00 2.94
CA PRO A 9 27.52 -39.71 3.37
C PRO A 9 27.41 -40.11 4.83
N ILE A 10 27.71 -41.38 5.15
CA ILE A 10 27.66 -41.89 6.52
C ILE A 10 28.78 -41.23 7.35
N PRO A 11 28.49 -40.67 8.54
CA PRO A 11 29.49 -40.03 9.38
C PRO A 11 30.67 -40.96 9.69
N GLY A 12 31.90 -40.45 9.48
CA GLY A 12 33.13 -41.22 9.68
C GLY A 12 33.32 -41.74 11.12
N SER A 13 32.67 -41.12 12.10
CA SER A 13 32.63 -41.58 13.50
C SER A 13 32.00 -42.98 13.66
N ILE A 14 31.07 -43.35 12.78
CA ILE A 14 30.38 -44.65 12.80
C ILE A 14 31.20 -45.72 12.09
N ILE A 15 31.87 -45.36 10.99
CA ILE A 15 32.63 -46.30 10.15
C ILE A 15 34.02 -46.60 10.74
N ARG A 16 34.68 -45.61 11.36
CA ARG A 16 36.04 -45.72 11.90
C ARG A 16 36.25 -46.88 12.89
N PRO A 17 35.36 -47.17 13.86
CA PRO A 17 35.56 -48.29 14.79
C PRO A 17 35.34 -49.68 14.15
N LEU A 18 34.74 -49.76 12.96
CA LEU A 18 34.41 -51.02 12.28
C LEU A 18 35.48 -51.50 11.29
N LEU A 19 36.47 -50.65 10.97
CA LEU A 19 37.51 -50.93 9.98
C LEU A 19 38.88 -51.00 10.64
N ASN A 20 39.73 -51.92 10.17
CA ASN A 20 41.14 -51.98 10.56
C ASN A 20 41.95 -50.85 9.88
N ARG A 21 43.17 -50.58 10.36
CA ARG A 21 43.97 -49.41 9.90
C ARG A 21 44.19 -49.37 8.39
N ASP A 22 44.43 -50.51 7.76
CA ASP A 22 44.68 -50.60 6.32
C ASP A 22 43.38 -50.45 5.51
N GLU A 23 42.27 -50.95 6.04
CA GLU A 23 40.93 -50.75 5.48
C GLU A 23 40.48 -49.30 5.58
N GLN A 24 40.81 -48.62 6.69
CA GLN A 24 40.57 -47.18 6.86
C GLN A 24 41.34 -46.35 5.83
N GLN A 25 42.59 -46.71 5.51
CA GLN A 25 43.36 -46.00 4.49
C GLN A 25 42.78 -46.19 3.09
N THR A 26 42.40 -47.43 2.74
CA THR A 26 41.71 -47.74 1.48
C THR A 26 40.39 -46.99 1.37
N PHE A 27 39.62 -46.94 2.47
CA PHE A 27 38.38 -46.20 2.58
C PHE A 27 38.58 -44.69 2.35
N LEU A 28 39.58 -44.07 2.98
CA LEU A 28 39.87 -42.64 2.83
C LEU A 28 40.33 -42.30 1.40
N LYS A 29 41.18 -43.13 0.79
CA LYS A 29 41.57 -42.97 -0.62
C LYS A 29 40.35 -43.04 -1.56
N ALA A 30 39.45 -44.00 -1.31
CA ALA A 30 38.20 -44.12 -2.05
C ALA A 30 37.28 -42.91 -1.81
N VAL A 31 37.12 -42.42 -0.58
CA VAL A 31 36.34 -41.21 -0.29
C VAL A 31 36.89 -40.01 -1.07
N GLN A 32 38.21 -39.81 -1.06
CA GLN A 32 38.84 -38.70 -1.78
C GLN A 32 38.65 -38.80 -3.31
N GLN A 33 38.84 -40.00 -3.88
CA GLN A 33 38.59 -40.25 -5.30
C GLN A 33 37.12 -40.00 -5.69
N PHE A 34 36.18 -40.57 -4.95
CA PHE A 34 34.75 -40.49 -5.28
C PHE A 34 34.10 -39.15 -4.90
N SER A 35 34.74 -38.35 -4.03
CA SER A 35 34.35 -36.95 -3.75
C SER A 35 34.80 -35.97 -4.83
N THR A 36 35.81 -36.33 -5.62
CA THR A 36 36.26 -35.53 -6.77
C THR A 36 35.33 -35.80 -7.96
N PRO A 37 34.79 -34.78 -8.67
CA PRO A 37 33.99 -34.96 -9.89
C PRO A 37 34.73 -35.81 -10.92
N TRP A 38 34.02 -36.66 -11.67
CA TRP A 38 34.67 -37.65 -12.53
C TRP A 38 35.53 -36.99 -13.63
N GLU A 39 35.13 -35.80 -14.09
CA GLU A 39 35.81 -34.96 -15.07
C GLU A 39 37.16 -34.44 -14.57
N SER A 40 37.32 -34.27 -13.26
CA SER A 40 38.56 -33.74 -12.65
C SER A 40 39.42 -34.83 -11.99
N ARG A 41 38.99 -36.09 -12.01
CA ARG A 41 39.82 -37.20 -11.53
C ARG A 41 41.01 -37.43 -12.45
N ILE A 42 42.20 -37.52 -11.87
CA ILE A 42 43.46 -37.80 -12.56
C ILE A 42 44.01 -39.12 -12.01
N PHE A 43 44.27 -40.07 -12.90
CA PHE A 43 44.94 -41.32 -12.57
C PHE A 43 46.35 -41.28 -13.13
N CYS A 44 47.27 -41.97 -12.45
CA CYS A 44 48.63 -42.07 -12.96
C CYS A 44 48.64 -42.82 -14.30
N PRO A 45 49.20 -42.23 -15.38
CA PRO A 45 49.28 -42.87 -16.70
C PRO A 45 50.37 -43.95 -16.75
N ASN A 46 51.15 -44.14 -15.67
CA ASN A 46 52.13 -45.21 -15.60
C ASN A 46 51.39 -46.57 -15.52
N PRO A 47 51.64 -47.51 -16.46
CA PRO A 47 50.92 -48.79 -16.53
C PRO A 47 51.08 -49.68 -15.29
N ASN A 48 52.09 -49.41 -14.45
CA ASN A 48 52.34 -50.19 -13.23
C ASN A 48 51.82 -49.50 -11.95
N CYS A 49 51.24 -48.29 -12.04
CA CYS A 49 50.84 -47.51 -10.87
C CYS A 49 49.32 -47.32 -10.81
N HIS A 50 48.73 -46.71 -11.85
CA HIS A 50 47.29 -46.39 -11.93
C HIS A 50 46.64 -45.71 -10.71
N GLU A 51 47.43 -45.29 -9.72
CA GLU A 51 46.94 -44.68 -8.48
C GLU A 51 46.26 -43.33 -8.78
N PHE A 52 45.15 -43.08 -8.08
CA PHE A 52 44.46 -41.80 -8.11
C PHE A 52 45.37 -40.69 -7.55
N ILE A 53 45.56 -39.61 -8.31
CA ILE A 53 46.34 -38.44 -7.89
C ILE A 53 45.36 -37.38 -7.36
N PRO A 54 45.35 -37.10 -6.04
CA PRO A 54 44.45 -36.10 -5.50
C PRO A 54 44.77 -34.68 -6.00
N PRO A 55 43.75 -33.81 -6.19
CA PRO A 55 43.97 -32.40 -6.53
C PRO A 55 44.85 -31.73 -5.47
N ARG A 56 45.87 -30.98 -5.88
CA ARG A 56 46.68 -30.16 -4.96
C ARG A 56 46.14 -28.74 -4.91
N ASN A 57 46.01 -28.19 -3.70
CA ASN A 57 45.63 -26.78 -3.50
C ASN A 57 46.78 -25.78 -3.73
N ARG A 58 48.02 -26.25 -3.90
CA ARG A 58 49.18 -25.39 -4.20
C ARG A 58 49.75 -25.77 -5.56
N ILE A 59 49.68 -24.82 -6.47
CA ILE A 59 50.19 -24.90 -7.84
C ILE A 59 51.68 -24.52 -7.80
N ASP A 60 52.54 -25.35 -8.37
CA ASP A 60 53.95 -25.02 -8.51
C ASP A 60 54.12 -23.94 -9.61
N PRO A 61 54.65 -22.73 -9.32
CA PRO A 61 54.70 -21.63 -10.29
C PRO A 61 55.51 -21.94 -11.55
N LYS A 62 56.44 -22.90 -11.47
CA LYS A 62 57.27 -23.35 -12.59
C LYS A 62 56.57 -24.41 -13.47
N HIS A 63 55.58 -25.11 -12.94
CA HIS A 63 54.86 -26.18 -13.64
C HIS A 63 53.36 -26.14 -13.28
N PRO A 64 52.65 -25.07 -13.70
CA PRO A 64 51.29 -24.82 -13.22
C PRO A 64 50.24 -25.84 -13.70
N PHE A 65 50.55 -26.57 -14.78
CA PHE A 65 49.63 -27.51 -15.42
C PHE A 65 50.01 -28.98 -15.21
N ASP A 66 51.00 -29.27 -14.35
CA ASP A 66 51.46 -30.64 -14.09
C ASP A 66 51.24 -31.05 -12.63
N VAL A 67 50.86 -32.30 -12.42
CA VAL A 67 50.79 -32.95 -11.10
C VAL A 67 51.73 -34.14 -11.02
N VAL A 68 52.32 -34.36 -9.84
CA VAL A 68 53.26 -35.46 -9.58
C VAL A 68 52.59 -36.57 -8.79
N CYS A 69 52.61 -37.80 -9.31
CA CYS A 69 52.16 -39.00 -8.59
C CYS A 69 53.04 -39.25 -7.36
N ARG A 70 52.44 -39.53 -6.19
CA ARG A 70 53.21 -39.73 -4.95
C ARG A 70 53.85 -41.13 -4.86
N GLU A 71 53.23 -42.13 -5.47
CA GLU A 71 53.70 -43.52 -5.44
C GLU A 71 54.88 -43.75 -6.39
N CYS A 72 54.77 -43.34 -7.67
CA CYS A 72 55.80 -43.59 -8.68
C CYS A 72 56.50 -42.33 -9.21
N ARG A 73 56.18 -41.14 -8.69
CA ARG A 73 56.77 -39.82 -9.07
C ARG A 73 56.61 -39.41 -10.54
N THR A 74 55.73 -40.06 -11.30
CA THR A 74 55.42 -39.68 -12.68
C THR A 74 54.69 -38.33 -12.72
N ARG A 75 55.10 -37.44 -13.64
CA ARG A 75 54.45 -36.14 -13.90
C ARG A 75 53.34 -36.30 -14.94
N VAL A 76 52.18 -35.72 -14.66
CA VAL A 76 50.95 -35.86 -15.43
C VAL A 76 50.39 -34.47 -15.71
N CYS A 77 50.01 -34.18 -16.94
CA CYS A 77 49.35 -32.94 -17.31
C CYS A 77 47.88 -32.97 -16.82
N VAL A 78 47.43 -31.90 -16.16
CA VAL A 78 46.08 -31.78 -15.60
C VAL A 78 45.01 -31.74 -16.70
N MET A 79 45.35 -31.15 -17.85
CA MET A 79 44.42 -30.94 -18.97
C MET A 79 44.18 -32.21 -19.78
N CYS A 80 45.25 -32.86 -20.27
CA CYS A 80 45.10 -34.07 -21.09
C CYS A 80 45.13 -35.38 -20.29
N LYS A 81 45.42 -35.33 -18.97
CA LYS A 81 45.55 -36.47 -18.07
C LYS A 81 46.58 -37.53 -18.51
N ARG A 82 47.46 -37.16 -19.45
CA ARG A 82 48.58 -37.97 -19.95
C ARG A 82 49.89 -37.46 -19.35
N GLY A 83 51.02 -38.06 -19.72
CA GLY A 83 52.34 -37.59 -19.27
C GLY A 83 52.53 -36.09 -19.49
N ALA A 84 53.14 -35.41 -18.52
CA ALA A 84 53.41 -33.98 -18.58
C ALA A 84 54.20 -33.58 -19.83
N HIS A 85 53.91 -32.38 -20.35
CA HIS A 85 54.56 -31.83 -21.54
C HIS A 85 55.81 -31.02 -21.17
N GLN A 86 56.68 -30.74 -22.14
CA GLN A 86 57.88 -29.92 -21.91
C GLN A 86 57.49 -28.45 -21.68
N LEU A 87 58.31 -27.74 -20.92
CA LEU A 87 58.07 -26.33 -20.55
C LEU A 87 57.96 -25.46 -21.82
N GLY A 88 56.80 -24.82 -22.02
CA GLY A 88 56.53 -23.99 -23.20
C GLY A 88 55.79 -24.70 -24.36
N GLN A 89 55.40 -25.96 -24.20
CA GLN A 89 54.44 -26.60 -25.10
C GLN A 89 53.01 -26.53 -24.55
N ASP A 90 52.08 -26.05 -25.38
CA ASP A 90 50.66 -25.97 -25.03
C ASP A 90 50.07 -27.39 -25.12
N CYS A 91 49.05 -27.68 -24.30
CA CYS A 91 48.42 -28.99 -24.30
C CYS A 91 47.62 -29.17 -25.61
N PRO A 92 47.84 -30.24 -26.39
CA PRO A 92 47.11 -30.49 -27.64
C PRO A 92 45.62 -30.85 -27.44
N SER A 93 45.14 -30.87 -26.19
CA SER A 93 43.73 -31.11 -25.85
C SER A 93 43.08 -29.88 -25.22
N ASP A 94 43.72 -28.71 -25.30
CA ASP A 94 43.14 -27.42 -24.91
C ASP A 94 42.27 -26.87 -26.05
N VAL A 95 41.02 -27.32 -26.09
CA VAL A 95 40.07 -26.99 -27.16
C VAL A 95 39.68 -25.51 -27.14
N GLU A 96 39.63 -24.89 -25.96
CA GLU A 96 39.30 -23.47 -25.82
C GLU A 96 40.42 -22.60 -26.40
N LEU A 97 41.68 -22.95 -26.13
CA LEU A 97 42.81 -22.29 -26.77
C LEU A 97 42.78 -22.48 -28.29
N ASP A 98 42.52 -23.69 -28.79
CA ASP A 98 42.44 -23.95 -30.24
C ASP A 98 41.32 -23.14 -30.92
N GLN A 99 40.13 -23.05 -30.32
CA GLN A 99 39.02 -22.25 -30.83
C GLN A 99 39.37 -20.75 -30.88
N VAL A 100 40.03 -20.23 -29.85
CA VAL A 100 40.49 -18.83 -29.81
C VAL A 100 41.55 -18.57 -30.88
N LEU A 101 42.40 -19.56 -31.19
CA LEU A 101 43.36 -19.46 -32.30
C LEU A 101 42.68 -19.49 -33.67
N GLN A 102 41.68 -20.35 -33.86
CA GLN A 102 40.91 -20.40 -35.11
C GLN A 102 40.09 -19.12 -35.34
N ILE A 103 39.49 -18.56 -34.29
CA ILE A 103 38.80 -17.27 -34.35
C ILE A 103 39.82 -16.17 -34.65
N GLY A 104 40.97 -16.19 -33.97
CA GLY A 104 42.07 -15.28 -34.22
C GLY A 104 42.52 -15.29 -35.68
N GLU A 105 42.72 -16.46 -36.29
CA GLU A 105 43.12 -16.56 -37.70
C GLU A 105 42.06 -15.98 -38.66
N LYS A 106 40.77 -16.22 -38.38
CA LYS A 106 39.63 -15.71 -39.17
C LYS A 106 39.45 -14.20 -39.04
N SER A 107 39.62 -13.66 -37.84
CA SER A 107 39.58 -12.22 -37.54
C SER A 107 40.94 -11.53 -37.79
N GLY A 108 41.92 -12.28 -38.30
CA GLY A 108 43.25 -11.77 -38.64
C GLY A 108 44.26 -11.68 -37.50
N TRP A 109 43.91 -11.91 -36.25
CA TRP A 109 44.86 -11.88 -35.15
C TRP A 109 45.98 -12.91 -35.30
N ARG A 110 47.22 -12.52 -34.98
CA ARG A 110 48.42 -13.37 -35.10
C ARG A 110 49.08 -13.62 -33.75
N ARG A 111 49.52 -14.86 -33.49
CA ARG A 111 50.27 -15.21 -32.28
C ARG A 111 51.71 -14.70 -32.34
N CYS A 112 52.18 -14.12 -31.22
CA CYS A 112 53.59 -13.81 -31.06
C CYS A 112 54.44 -15.08 -30.89
N TYR A 113 55.54 -15.22 -31.62
CA TYR A 113 56.45 -16.38 -31.49
C TYR A 113 57.09 -16.52 -30.10
N LYS A 114 57.24 -15.41 -29.34
CA LYS A 114 57.94 -15.39 -28.05
C LYS A 114 57.01 -15.63 -26.86
N CYS A 115 55.88 -14.91 -26.79
CA CYS A 115 54.95 -14.99 -25.65
C CYS A 115 53.60 -15.64 -25.98
N ARG A 116 53.38 -16.02 -27.24
CA ARG A 116 52.18 -16.70 -27.76
C ARG A 116 50.84 -15.99 -27.59
N THR A 117 50.84 -14.75 -27.09
CA THR A 117 49.67 -13.86 -27.06
C THR A 117 49.22 -13.49 -28.47
N LEU A 118 47.90 -13.43 -28.69
CA LEU A 118 47.30 -12.96 -29.94
C LEU A 118 47.39 -11.43 -30.03
N VAL A 119 47.71 -10.94 -31.23
CA VAL A 119 47.89 -9.52 -31.52
C VAL A 119 47.13 -9.17 -32.80
N GLU A 120 46.31 -8.12 -32.73
CA GLU A 120 45.56 -7.54 -33.85
C GLU A 120 46.39 -6.47 -34.57
N LEU A 121 46.30 -6.39 -35.89
CA LEU A 121 46.94 -5.35 -36.68
C LEU A 121 45.98 -4.16 -36.81
N THR A 122 46.32 -3.03 -36.20
CA THR A 122 45.48 -1.85 -36.25
C THR A 122 45.65 -1.06 -37.55
N GLN A 123 46.88 -0.91 -38.11
CA GLN A 123 47.12 -0.25 -39.41
C GLN A 123 48.44 -0.64 -40.11
N GLY A 124 48.37 -0.90 -41.43
CA GLY A 124 49.25 -0.32 -42.46
C GLY A 124 50.67 -0.86 -42.72
N CYS A 125 51.23 -1.77 -41.94
CA CYS A 125 52.55 -2.36 -42.24
C CYS A 125 52.62 -3.83 -41.83
N THR A 126 53.42 -4.63 -42.56
CA THR A 126 53.58 -6.07 -42.26
C THR A 126 54.43 -6.33 -41.01
N HIS A 127 55.09 -5.30 -40.48
CA HIS A 127 55.86 -5.31 -39.23
C HIS A 127 54.94 -5.15 -38.02
N MET A 128 55.07 -6.05 -37.04
CA MET A 128 54.28 -6.02 -35.82
C MET A 128 55.16 -6.17 -34.58
N THR A 129 54.86 -5.40 -33.53
CA THR A 129 55.58 -5.43 -32.25
C THR A 129 54.63 -5.88 -31.14
N CYS A 130 54.92 -7.02 -30.50
CA CYS A 130 54.13 -7.50 -29.36
C CYS A 130 54.46 -6.73 -28.08
N ARG A 131 53.54 -6.77 -27.09
CA ARG A 131 53.76 -6.27 -25.72
C ARG A 131 55.00 -6.86 -25.04
N CYS A 132 55.43 -8.07 -25.41
CA CYS A 132 56.68 -8.68 -24.94
C CYS A 132 57.95 -8.16 -25.64
N LYS A 133 57.83 -7.09 -26.45
CA LYS A 133 58.86 -6.44 -27.27
C LYS A 133 59.43 -7.30 -28.40
N ALA A 134 58.85 -8.47 -28.66
CA ALA A 134 59.22 -9.27 -29.83
C ALA A 134 58.64 -8.63 -31.10
N GLN A 135 59.49 -8.47 -32.11
CA GLN A 135 59.11 -7.98 -33.43
C GLN A 135 59.01 -9.15 -34.42
N PHE A 136 57.91 -9.21 -35.15
CA PHE A 136 57.63 -10.27 -36.12
C PHE A 136 56.72 -9.76 -37.22
N CYS A 137 56.65 -10.51 -38.32
CA CYS A 137 55.71 -10.19 -39.39
C CYS A 137 54.30 -10.66 -39.05
N TYR A 138 53.30 -9.81 -39.29
CA TYR A 138 51.90 -10.15 -39.08
C TYR A 138 51.38 -11.27 -40.01
N ILE A 139 51.88 -11.30 -41.25
CA ILE A 139 51.49 -12.28 -42.26
C ILE A 139 52.18 -13.62 -41.99
N CYS A 140 53.52 -13.58 -41.92
CA CYS A 140 54.37 -14.77 -41.92
C CYS A 140 54.66 -15.32 -40.51
N GLY A 141 54.46 -14.53 -39.45
CA GLY A 141 54.81 -14.90 -38.07
C GLY A 141 56.31 -14.99 -37.79
N ALA A 142 57.16 -14.86 -38.82
CA ALA A 142 58.61 -14.95 -38.70
C ALA A 142 59.19 -13.74 -37.95
N VAL A 143 60.33 -13.97 -37.30
CA VAL A 143 61.08 -12.93 -36.60
C VAL A 143 61.44 -11.82 -37.57
N TRP A 144 61.14 -10.58 -37.18
CA TRP A 144 61.42 -9.41 -38.02
C TRP A 144 62.89 -9.01 -37.87
N ASP A 145 63.58 -8.89 -39.00
CA ASP A 145 64.94 -8.38 -39.04
C ASP A 145 64.92 -6.88 -39.44
N PRO A 146 65.48 -5.96 -38.63
CA PRO A 146 65.54 -4.54 -38.98
C PRO A 146 66.30 -4.22 -40.28
N ALA A 147 67.22 -5.08 -40.72
CA ALA A 147 68.03 -4.86 -41.92
C ALA A 147 67.42 -5.46 -43.20
N VAL A 148 66.60 -6.52 -43.08
CA VAL A 148 66.09 -7.31 -44.22
C VAL A 148 64.55 -7.33 -44.31
N GLY A 149 63.82 -7.02 -43.23
CA GLY A 149 62.34 -7.09 -43.17
C GLY A 149 61.82 -8.47 -42.74
N CYS A 150 60.60 -8.88 -43.19
CA CYS A 150 60.18 -10.29 -43.04
C CYS A 150 61.10 -11.14 -43.93
N PRO A 151 61.75 -12.19 -43.37
CA PRO A 151 62.60 -13.11 -44.14
C PRO A 151 61.91 -13.77 -45.35
N ASN A 152 60.58 -13.81 -45.36
CA ASN A 152 59.76 -14.39 -46.42
C ASN A 152 59.20 -13.36 -47.42
N PHE A 153 59.70 -12.11 -47.44
CA PHE A 153 59.31 -11.05 -48.39
C PHE A 153 57.78 -10.94 -48.62
N CYS A 154 57.00 -10.92 -47.54
CA CYS A 154 55.55 -10.93 -47.64
C CYS A 154 54.98 -9.55 -48.04
N ASN A 155 54.31 -9.48 -49.19
CA ASN A 155 53.50 -8.32 -49.61
C ASN A 155 52.11 -8.40 -48.98
N GLY A 156 51.81 -7.50 -48.06
CA GLY A 156 50.57 -7.53 -47.27
C GLY A 156 49.38 -6.78 -47.85
N GLU A 157 49.58 -5.99 -48.90
CA GLU A 157 48.56 -5.07 -49.40
C GLU A 157 47.37 -5.82 -50.02
N GLU A 158 47.60 -6.84 -50.83
CA GLU A 158 46.55 -7.58 -51.54
C GLU A 158 45.64 -8.38 -50.58
N GLU A 159 46.20 -8.99 -49.53
CA GLU A 159 45.44 -9.73 -48.52
C GLU A 159 44.58 -8.77 -47.66
N LEU A 160 45.11 -7.60 -47.31
CA LEU A 160 44.40 -6.58 -46.55
C LEU A 160 43.30 -5.88 -47.39
N GLU A 161 43.50 -5.73 -48.70
CA GLU A 161 42.48 -5.24 -49.64
C GLU A 161 41.33 -6.25 -49.78
N ARG A 162 41.63 -7.54 -49.93
CA ARG A 162 40.62 -8.60 -50.01
C ARG A 162 39.73 -8.64 -48.77
N ARG A 163 40.33 -8.53 -47.58
CA ARG A 163 39.59 -8.49 -46.30
C ARG A 163 38.67 -7.27 -46.17
N ARG A 164 39.14 -6.08 -46.59
CA ARG A 164 38.30 -4.87 -46.63
C ARG A 164 37.09 -5.04 -47.56
N MET A 165 37.29 -5.69 -48.71
CA MET A 165 36.18 -5.99 -49.64
C MET A 165 35.20 -7.02 -49.06
N GLU A 166 35.69 -8.05 -48.35
CA GLU A 166 34.85 -9.04 -47.67
C GLU A 166 34.06 -8.42 -46.50
N GLU A 167 34.67 -7.54 -45.71
CA GLU A 167 34.00 -6.80 -44.63
C GLU A 167 32.95 -5.83 -45.19
N ALA A 168 33.29 -5.05 -46.21
CA ALA A 168 32.35 -4.15 -46.88
C ALA A 168 31.18 -4.91 -47.54
N ALA A 169 31.42 -6.10 -48.10
CA ALA A 169 30.37 -6.96 -48.65
C ALA A 169 29.43 -7.47 -47.54
N ARG A 170 29.97 -7.87 -46.38
CA ARG A 170 29.17 -8.28 -45.21
C ARG A 170 28.33 -7.13 -44.65
N GLU A 171 28.89 -5.93 -44.56
CA GLU A 171 28.16 -4.75 -44.12
C GLU A 171 27.04 -4.40 -45.11
N ALA A 172 27.31 -4.46 -46.42
CA ALA A 172 26.30 -4.23 -47.44
C ALA A 172 25.16 -5.27 -47.40
N GLU A 173 25.46 -6.54 -47.12
CA GLU A 173 24.44 -7.59 -46.93
C GLU A 173 23.55 -7.31 -45.72
N LEU A 174 24.14 -6.91 -44.59
CA LEU A 174 23.40 -6.54 -43.38
C LEU A 174 22.51 -5.31 -43.60
N GLU A 175 23.01 -4.28 -44.29
CA GLU A 175 22.23 -3.08 -44.60
C GLU A 175 21.10 -3.39 -45.60
N ALA A 176 21.34 -4.29 -46.57
CA ALA A 176 20.28 -4.78 -47.45
C ALA A 176 19.21 -5.57 -46.68
N GLU A 177 19.59 -6.39 -45.71
CA GLU A 177 18.65 -7.11 -44.84
C GLU A 177 17.82 -6.14 -43.98
N LYS A 178 18.44 -5.14 -43.37
CA LYS A 178 17.73 -4.09 -42.61
C LYS A 178 16.77 -3.31 -43.50
N ALA A 179 17.21 -2.89 -44.69
CA ALA A 179 16.36 -2.17 -45.64
C ALA A 179 15.16 -3.04 -46.09
N ALA A 180 15.35 -4.35 -46.26
CA ALA A 180 14.26 -5.28 -46.54
C ALA A 180 13.29 -5.41 -45.36
N GLN A 181 13.79 -5.48 -44.12
CA GLN A 181 12.96 -5.49 -42.92
C GLN A 181 12.16 -4.18 -42.75
N GLU A 182 12.78 -3.03 -42.98
CA GLU A 182 12.12 -1.72 -42.93
C GLU A 182 11.06 -1.57 -44.02
N ALA A 183 11.36 -2.01 -45.25
CA ALA A 183 10.40 -1.99 -46.35
C ALA A 183 9.21 -2.94 -46.07
N ALA A 184 9.47 -4.13 -45.50
CA ALA A 184 8.42 -5.06 -45.10
C ALA A 184 7.53 -4.47 -43.98
N ALA A 185 8.13 -3.82 -42.97
CA ALA A 185 7.40 -3.15 -41.90
C ALA A 185 6.57 -1.97 -42.42
N ALA A 186 7.11 -1.18 -43.36
CA ALA A 186 6.38 -0.10 -43.99
C ALA A 186 5.19 -0.61 -44.84
N ALA A 187 5.37 -1.73 -45.55
CA ALA A 187 4.29 -2.36 -46.30
C ALA A 187 3.19 -2.94 -45.38
N GLU A 188 3.57 -3.54 -44.25
CA GLU A 188 2.62 -4.02 -43.23
C GLU A 188 1.83 -2.86 -42.58
N GLU A 189 2.49 -1.74 -42.32
CA GLU A 189 1.87 -0.52 -41.80
C GLU A 189 0.80 0.04 -42.76
N VAL A 190 1.11 0.12 -44.05
CA VAL A 190 0.17 0.58 -45.08
C VAL A 190 -1.05 -0.33 -45.15
N GLU A 191 -0.86 -1.66 -45.15
CA GLU A 191 -1.99 -2.59 -45.14
C GLU A 191 -2.79 -2.51 -43.83
N ARG A 192 -2.17 -2.26 -42.68
CA ARG A 192 -2.92 -2.05 -41.44
C ARG A 192 -3.87 -0.85 -41.56
N LEU A 193 -3.38 0.27 -42.08
CA LEU A 193 -4.19 1.48 -42.30
C LEU A 193 -5.30 1.25 -43.34
N GLU A 194 -5.02 0.51 -44.40
CA GLU A 194 -6.03 0.15 -45.40
C GLU A 194 -7.09 -0.80 -44.84
N ALA A 195 -6.72 -1.74 -43.98
CA ALA A 195 -7.62 -2.64 -43.27
C ALA A 195 -8.51 -1.89 -42.26
N GLU A 196 -7.97 -0.88 -41.57
CA GLU A 196 -8.73 0.02 -40.69
C GLU A 196 -9.77 0.80 -41.49
N ARG A 197 -9.34 1.45 -42.58
CA ARG A 197 -10.25 2.21 -43.45
C ARG A 197 -11.38 1.35 -44.03
N ARG A 198 -11.09 0.08 -44.36
CA ARG A 198 -12.10 -0.88 -44.83
C ARG A 198 -13.10 -1.28 -43.75
N THR A 199 -12.64 -1.42 -42.51
CA THR A 199 -13.49 -1.75 -41.35
C THR A 199 -14.41 -0.58 -41.02
N GLU A 200 -13.90 0.66 -41.06
CA GLU A 200 -14.68 1.87 -40.85
C GLU A 200 -15.71 2.13 -41.94
N ALA A 201 -15.37 1.84 -43.20
CA ALA A 201 -16.26 2.05 -44.34
C ALA A 201 -17.34 0.96 -44.51
N SER A 202 -17.23 -0.17 -43.82
CA SER A 202 -18.17 -1.29 -43.99
C SER A 202 -19.49 -1.04 -43.26
N GLU A 203 -20.60 -1.21 -43.96
CA GLU A 203 -21.95 -1.04 -43.39
C GLU A 203 -22.27 -2.07 -42.29
N GLU A 204 -21.77 -3.29 -42.42
CA GLU A 204 -22.00 -4.40 -41.48
C GLU A 204 -21.35 -4.10 -40.12
N PHE A 205 -20.11 -3.59 -40.17
CA PHE A 205 -19.39 -3.12 -38.99
C PHE A 205 -20.06 -1.88 -38.36
N MET A 206 -20.54 -0.92 -39.16
CA MET A 206 -21.29 0.23 -38.63
C MET A 206 -22.58 -0.20 -37.91
N LYS A 207 -23.39 -1.08 -38.50
CA LYS A 207 -24.62 -1.59 -37.88
C LYS A 207 -24.35 -2.32 -36.56
N LEU A 208 -23.32 -3.19 -36.53
CA LEU A 208 -22.94 -3.88 -35.30
C LEU A 208 -22.53 -2.88 -34.21
N ARG A 209 -21.81 -1.81 -34.57
CA ARG A 209 -21.42 -0.76 -33.62
C ARG A 209 -22.65 -0.04 -33.05
N GLU A 210 -23.61 0.34 -33.89
CA GLU A 210 -24.86 0.98 -33.47
C GLU A 210 -25.65 0.09 -32.49
N GLU A 211 -25.79 -1.21 -32.79
CA GLU A 211 -26.48 -2.17 -31.91
C GLU A 211 -25.80 -2.28 -30.53
N GLN A 212 -24.46 -2.32 -30.52
CA GLN A 212 -23.67 -2.36 -29.28
C GLN A 212 -23.81 -1.06 -28.47
N GLU A 213 -23.82 0.09 -29.13
CA GLU A 213 -24.03 1.40 -28.49
C GLU A 213 -25.46 1.53 -27.91
N GLU A 214 -26.48 1.08 -28.63
CA GLU A 214 -27.87 1.06 -28.13
C GLU A 214 -28.02 0.12 -26.93
N GLU A 215 -27.38 -1.05 -26.96
CA GLU A 215 -27.34 -1.96 -25.82
C GLU A 215 -26.61 -1.33 -24.63
N MET A 216 -25.49 -0.66 -24.86
CA MET A 216 -24.78 0.09 -23.82
C MET A 216 -25.67 1.17 -23.18
N LEU A 217 -26.41 1.94 -23.99
CA LEU A 217 -27.31 2.98 -23.49
C LEU A 217 -28.44 2.39 -22.65
N ARG A 218 -29.07 1.31 -23.11
CA ARG A 218 -30.10 0.58 -22.34
C ARG A 218 -29.56 0.07 -21.01
N PHE A 219 -28.34 -0.48 -21.03
CA PHE A 219 -27.68 -0.98 -19.83
C PHE A 219 -27.39 0.16 -18.83
N ARG A 220 -26.86 1.30 -19.29
CA ARG A 220 -26.61 2.48 -18.43
C ARG A 220 -27.90 3.04 -17.84
N ALA A 221 -28.97 3.12 -18.62
CA ALA A 221 -30.27 3.55 -18.13
C ALA A 221 -30.80 2.60 -17.03
N PHE A 222 -30.63 1.30 -17.22
CA PHE A 222 -31.00 0.28 -16.23
C PHE A 222 -30.14 0.37 -14.95
N GLU A 223 -28.83 0.57 -15.08
CA GLU A 223 -27.90 0.76 -13.96
C GLU A 223 -28.29 2.01 -13.15
N ARG A 224 -28.47 3.16 -13.81
CA ARG A 224 -28.90 4.41 -13.15
C ARG A 224 -30.23 4.24 -12.43
N LYS A 225 -31.24 3.65 -13.09
CA LYS A 225 -32.54 3.41 -12.47
C LYS A 225 -32.44 2.52 -11.24
N THR A 226 -31.63 1.46 -11.30
CA THR A 226 -31.45 0.52 -10.19
C THR A 226 -30.77 1.20 -9.01
N LYS A 227 -29.68 1.95 -9.26
CA LYS A 227 -28.99 2.74 -8.23
C LYS A 227 -29.91 3.77 -7.61
N TRP A 228 -30.70 4.50 -8.41
CA TRP A 228 -31.64 5.49 -7.93
C TRP A 228 -32.71 4.89 -7.00
N VAL A 229 -33.31 3.74 -7.36
CA VAL A 229 -34.29 3.07 -6.50
C VAL A 229 -33.68 2.66 -5.16
N MET A 230 -32.45 2.14 -5.18
CA MET A 230 -31.70 1.76 -3.98
C MET A 230 -31.40 2.99 -3.10
N CYS A 231 -30.85 4.07 -3.67
CA CYS A 231 -30.56 5.32 -2.95
C CYS A 231 -31.83 5.94 -2.36
N LYS A 232 -32.93 5.95 -3.12
CA LYS A 232 -34.21 6.48 -2.65
C LYS A 232 -34.71 5.71 -1.42
N ARG A 233 -34.69 4.37 -1.46
CA ARG A 233 -35.13 3.53 -0.33
C ARG A 233 -34.29 3.78 0.93
N HIS A 234 -32.98 3.91 0.78
CA HIS A 234 -32.09 4.19 1.92
C HIS A 234 -32.24 5.61 2.45
N ALA A 235 -32.45 6.60 1.58
CA ALA A 235 -32.75 7.97 1.99
C ALA A 235 -34.06 8.05 2.78
N GLU A 236 -35.12 7.37 2.32
CA GLU A 236 -36.40 7.28 3.04
C GLU A 236 -36.22 6.61 4.41
N ARG A 237 -35.47 5.50 4.49
CA ARG A 237 -35.17 4.83 5.77
C ARG A 237 -34.41 5.74 6.73
N LYS A 238 -33.41 6.48 6.25
CA LYS A 238 -32.64 7.45 7.05
C LYS A 238 -33.52 8.60 7.55
N LEU A 239 -34.41 9.11 6.71
CA LEU A 239 -35.37 10.17 7.10
C LEU A 239 -36.30 9.69 8.22
N VAL A 240 -36.91 8.51 8.07
CA VAL A 240 -37.79 7.93 9.10
C VAL A 240 -37.05 7.70 10.41
N LEU A 241 -35.79 7.25 10.35
CA LEU A 241 -34.95 7.06 11.53
C LEU A 241 -34.65 8.39 12.24
N ASN A 242 -34.29 9.43 11.47
CA ASN A 242 -34.03 10.77 12.00
C ASN A 242 -35.28 11.37 12.67
N GLU A 243 -36.44 11.25 12.03
CA GLU A 243 -37.72 11.72 12.59
C GLU A 243 -38.03 11.00 13.91
N LYS A 244 -37.86 9.67 13.96
CA LYS A 244 -38.04 8.89 15.19
C LYS A 244 -37.14 9.39 16.32
N TYR A 245 -35.87 9.65 16.05
CA TYR A 245 -34.94 10.14 17.07
C TYR A 245 -35.21 11.59 17.47
N SER A 246 -35.61 12.45 16.54
CA SER A 246 -36.08 13.82 16.84
C SER A 246 -37.25 13.79 17.83
N ASP A 247 -38.28 12.99 17.53
CA ASP A 247 -39.45 12.82 18.39
C ASP A 247 -39.08 12.31 19.79
N LEU A 248 -38.13 11.37 19.88
CA LEU A 248 -37.67 10.82 21.15
C LEU A 248 -36.89 11.85 21.98
N ILE A 249 -36.01 12.61 21.33
CA ILE A 249 -35.25 13.70 21.96
C ILE A 249 -36.20 14.78 22.47
N ASP A 250 -37.17 15.21 21.66
CA ASP A 250 -38.12 16.25 22.04
C ASP A 250 -39.00 15.81 23.22
N LYS A 251 -39.50 14.57 23.21
CA LYS A 251 -40.24 13.98 24.34
C LYS A 251 -39.38 13.87 25.60
N MET A 252 -38.08 13.60 25.47
CA MET A 252 -37.17 13.55 26.61
C MET A 252 -36.92 14.95 27.17
N LYS A 253 -36.60 15.93 26.31
CA LYS A 253 -36.42 17.34 26.68
C LYS A 253 -37.65 17.91 27.38
N GLU A 254 -38.86 17.58 26.89
CA GLU A 254 -40.11 18.02 27.53
C GLU A 254 -40.25 17.44 28.95
N ARG A 255 -39.88 16.17 29.16
CA ARG A 255 -39.90 15.56 30.50
C ARG A 255 -38.85 16.19 31.42
N HIS A 256 -37.65 16.40 30.91
CA HIS A 256 -36.56 17.06 31.63
C HIS A 256 -36.96 18.45 32.10
N ALA A 257 -37.51 19.27 31.19
CA ALA A 257 -38.03 20.60 31.50
C ALA A 257 -39.14 20.58 32.57
N LYS A 258 -40.08 19.63 32.51
CA LYS A 258 -41.11 19.48 33.54
C LYS A 258 -40.52 19.13 34.91
N THR A 259 -39.50 18.25 34.94
CA THR A 259 -38.85 17.88 36.20
C THR A 259 -38.00 19.01 36.78
N GLU A 260 -37.34 19.80 35.94
CA GLU A 260 -36.61 21.01 36.31
C GLU A 260 -37.56 22.04 36.91
N GLN A 261 -38.64 22.40 36.20
CA GLN A 261 -39.66 23.32 36.68
C GLN A 261 -40.25 22.88 38.03
N HIS A 262 -40.57 21.59 38.19
CA HIS A 262 -41.07 21.09 39.47
C HIS A 262 -40.05 21.27 40.59
N LEU A 263 -38.76 21.03 40.32
CA LEU A 263 -37.72 21.22 41.32
C LEU A 263 -37.58 22.70 41.68
N GLU A 264 -37.57 23.61 40.71
CA GLU A 264 -37.56 25.06 40.92
C GLU A 264 -38.73 25.54 41.77
N GLU A 265 -39.96 25.12 41.45
CA GLU A 265 -41.17 25.47 42.21
C GLU A 265 -41.06 25.03 43.68
N ARG A 266 -40.54 23.82 43.94
CA ARG A 266 -40.28 23.33 45.30
C ARG A 266 -39.20 24.16 46.00
N GLN A 267 -38.15 24.56 45.29
CA GLN A 267 -37.05 25.36 45.85
C GLN A 267 -37.54 26.77 46.23
N ILE A 268 -38.29 27.41 45.35
CA ILE A 268 -38.93 28.72 45.59
C ILE A 268 -39.87 28.63 46.79
N ALA A 269 -40.72 27.61 46.85
CA ALA A 269 -41.63 27.40 47.98
C ALA A 269 -40.88 27.27 49.31
N ALA A 270 -39.83 26.45 49.37
CA ALA A 270 -39.00 26.28 50.56
C ALA A 270 -38.28 27.57 50.98
N GLU A 271 -37.80 28.37 50.02
CA GLU A 271 -37.19 29.68 50.30
C GLU A 271 -38.21 30.69 50.84
N MET A 272 -39.41 30.74 50.25
CA MET A 272 -40.51 31.60 50.72
C MET A 272 -40.92 31.25 52.15
N GLU A 273 -41.06 29.96 52.47
CA GLU A 273 -41.39 29.50 53.82
C GLU A 273 -40.30 29.86 54.84
N LEU A 274 -39.03 29.66 54.47
CA LEU A 274 -37.91 30.05 55.31
C LEU A 274 -37.93 31.56 55.59
N ARG A 275 -38.08 32.40 54.57
CA ARG A 275 -38.15 33.87 54.72
C ARG A 275 -39.31 34.28 55.63
N ALA A 276 -40.50 33.71 55.43
CA ALA A 276 -41.66 33.99 56.27
C ALA A 276 -41.42 33.63 57.74
N SER A 277 -40.78 32.48 58.01
CA SER A 277 -40.43 32.04 59.37
C SER A 277 -39.41 32.97 60.04
N LEU A 278 -38.40 33.42 59.29
CA LEU A 278 -37.38 34.36 59.76
C LEU A 278 -37.98 35.73 60.06
N GLU A 279 -38.85 36.25 59.18
CA GLU A 279 -39.58 37.49 59.42
C GLU A 279 -40.52 37.41 60.62
N GLN A 280 -41.18 36.27 60.85
CA GLN A 280 -41.99 36.05 62.04
C GLN A 280 -41.14 36.05 63.33
N ALA A 281 -39.98 35.40 63.30
CA ALA A 281 -39.03 35.39 64.40
C ALA A 281 -38.52 36.81 64.71
N GLU A 282 -38.13 37.58 63.70
CA GLU A 282 -37.71 38.98 63.86
C GLU A 282 -38.83 39.85 64.41
N ARG A 283 -40.06 39.73 63.89
CA ARG A 283 -41.23 40.44 64.42
C ARG A 283 -41.44 40.13 65.91
N SER A 284 -41.31 38.88 66.32
CA SER A 284 -41.46 38.47 67.72
C SER A 284 -40.39 39.11 68.64
N VAL A 285 -39.13 39.14 68.20
CA VAL A 285 -38.02 39.77 68.95
C VAL A 285 -38.23 41.29 69.00
N ARG A 286 -38.62 41.91 67.88
CA ARG A 286 -38.91 43.34 67.79
C ARG A 286 -40.05 43.76 68.73
N ILE A 287 -41.12 42.97 68.81
CA ILE A 287 -42.22 43.21 69.76
C ILE A 287 -41.73 43.08 71.20
N ARG A 288 -40.93 42.04 71.52
CA ARG A 288 -40.30 41.87 72.84
C ARG A 288 -39.45 43.06 73.24
N VAL A 289 -38.58 43.52 72.35
CA VAL A 289 -37.73 44.71 72.54
C VAL A 289 -38.61 45.93 72.84
N LYS A 290 -39.62 46.22 72.02
CA LYS A 290 -40.55 47.35 72.25
C LYS A 290 -41.27 47.24 73.59
N HIS A 291 -41.71 46.04 73.98
CA HIS A 291 -42.36 45.81 75.26
C HIS A 291 -41.41 46.03 76.44
N MET A 292 -40.17 45.54 76.36
CA MET A 292 -39.15 45.77 77.40
C MET A 292 -38.72 47.23 77.46
N GLU A 293 -38.63 47.94 76.33
CA GLU A 293 -38.38 49.38 76.29
C GLU A 293 -39.50 50.17 76.97
N ALA A 294 -40.77 49.83 76.67
CA ALA A 294 -41.92 50.46 77.30
C ALA A 294 -41.95 50.18 78.81
N TYR A 295 -41.63 48.95 79.22
CA TYR A 295 -41.49 48.56 80.62
C TYR A 295 -40.41 49.38 81.33
N CYS A 296 -39.25 49.58 80.70
CA CYS A 296 -38.16 50.39 81.25
C CYS A 296 -38.48 51.90 81.28
N LYS A 297 -39.27 52.41 80.31
CA LYS A 297 -39.65 53.84 80.23
C LYS A 297 -40.82 54.24 81.15
N ALA A 298 -41.76 53.33 81.45
CA ALA A 298 -42.97 53.62 82.22
C ALA A 298 -42.73 54.06 83.68
N LEU A 299 -41.55 53.79 84.22
CA LEU A 299 -41.16 54.21 85.57
C LEU A 299 -40.89 55.72 85.71
N GLY A 300 -40.61 56.42 84.60
CA GLY A 300 -40.42 57.88 84.63
C GLY A 300 -41.72 58.70 84.66
N ARG A 301 -42.89 58.08 84.47
CA ARG A 301 -44.20 58.77 84.44
C ARG A 301 -45.11 58.46 85.62
N SER A 302 -44.81 57.42 86.39
CA SER A 302 -45.68 56.95 87.49
C SER A 302 -45.47 57.73 88.80
N SER A 303 -44.76 58.86 88.78
CA SER A 303 -44.58 59.73 89.95
C SER A 303 -45.67 60.81 90.08
N VAL A 304 -46.68 60.84 89.19
CA VAL A 304 -47.74 61.86 89.25
C VAL A 304 -49.10 61.23 88.95
N SER A 305 -49.89 61.06 90.02
CA SER A 305 -51.36 60.87 90.07
C SER A 305 -51.87 59.49 90.54
N GLY A 306 -52.48 59.47 91.73
CA GLY A 306 -53.77 58.81 91.98
C GLY A 306 -53.78 57.34 92.44
N ASP A 307 -53.74 57.17 93.76
CA ASP A 307 -54.53 56.23 94.59
C ASP A 307 -55.04 54.89 93.97
N ASN A 308 -54.33 53.79 94.27
CA ASN A 308 -54.93 52.48 94.55
C ASN A 308 -53.89 51.52 95.15
N SER A 309 -54.16 51.02 96.35
CA SER A 309 -53.29 50.22 97.20
C SER A 309 -53.56 48.71 97.04
N ASN A 310 -52.76 48.00 96.23
CA ASN A 310 -52.26 46.63 96.50
C ASN A 310 -51.39 46.06 95.34
N MET A 311 -50.31 46.74 94.96
CA MET A 311 -49.33 46.17 94.02
C MET A 311 -47.90 46.51 94.46
N PRO A 312 -46.97 45.55 94.57
CA PRO A 312 -45.61 45.81 95.03
C PRO A 312 -44.88 46.82 94.11
N PRO A 313 -43.97 47.66 94.66
CA PRO A 313 -43.29 48.71 93.91
C PRO A 313 -42.48 48.10 92.76
N ARG A 314 -42.69 48.60 91.55
CA ARG A 314 -42.02 48.12 90.33
C ARG A 314 -40.57 48.61 90.32
N VAL A 315 -39.59 47.71 90.45
CA VAL A 315 -38.14 48.03 90.46
C VAL A 315 -37.48 47.52 89.18
N ILE A 316 -36.88 48.41 88.38
CA ILE A 316 -35.96 48.00 87.30
C ILE A 316 -34.65 47.57 87.95
N THR A 317 -34.26 46.33 87.72
CA THR A 317 -32.95 45.82 88.13
C THR A 317 -31.94 46.01 86.99
N GLU A 318 -30.65 46.09 87.33
CA GLU A 318 -29.57 46.11 86.33
C GLU A 318 -29.67 44.91 85.36
N ARG A 319 -30.20 43.79 85.85
CA ARG A 319 -30.52 42.60 85.06
C ARG A 319 -31.50 42.89 83.92
N HIS A 320 -32.57 43.66 84.16
CA HIS A 320 -33.54 44.01 83.11
C HIS A 320 -32.92 44.87 81.99
N LEU A 321 -31.98 45.77 82.34
CA LEU A 321 -31.26 46.60 81.35
C LEU A 321 -30.26 45.76 80.54
N ARG A 322 -29.56 44.81 81.18
CA ARG A 322 -28.70 43.84 80.46
C ARG A 322 -29.51 42.95 79.53
N GLU A 323 -30.66 42.45 79.97
CA GLU A 323 -31.58 41.64 79.14
C GLU A 323 -32.11 42.44 77.95
N LEU A 324 -32.42 43.74 78.11
CA LEU A 324 -32.80 44.62 77.00
C LEU A 324 -31.64 44.80 76.00
N GLY A 325 -30.43 45.08 76.48
CA GLY A 325 -29.25 45.21 75.62
C GLY A 325 -28.91 43.92 74.86
N GLN A 326 -29.07 42.75 75.49
CA GLN A 326 -28.95 41.45 74.82
C GLN A 326 -29.95 41.30 73.67
N GLN A 327 -31.17 41.82 73.82
CA GLN A 327 -32.23 41.70 72.83
C GLN A 327 -32.06 42.71 71.67
N HIS A 328 -31.47 43.88 71.93
CA HIS A 328 -31.02 44.80 70.88
C HIS A 328 -29.88 44.20 70.04
N ASN A 329 -28.85 43.65 70.69
CA ASN A 329 -27.75 42.99 69.99
C ASN A 329 -28.25 41.79 69.16
N ALA A 330 -29.22 41.04 69.69
CA ALA A 330 -29.88 39.97 68.95
C ALA A 330 -30.58 40.53 67.70
N LEU A 331 -31.38 41.59 67.83
CA LEU A 331 -32.06 42.22 66.71
C LEU A 331 -31.10 42.72 65.61
N GLU A 332 -29.99 43.36 65.99
CA GLU A 332 -28.97 43.86 65.06
C GLU A 332 -28.24 42.72 64.31
N GLY A 333 -28.02 41.58 64.97
CA GLY A 333 -27.39 40.40 64.38
C GLY A 333 -28.31 39.57 63.46
N MET A 334 -29.63 39.69 63.61
CA MET A 334 -30.61 38.82 62.93
C MET A 334 -30.57 38.96 61.40
N ALA A 335 -30.40 40.17 60.86
CA ALA A 335 -30.34 40.38 59.42
C ALA A 335 -29.20 39.58 58.75
N ARG A 336 -28.00 39.58 59.37
CA ARG A 336 -26.85 38.81 58.88
C ARG A 336 -27.07 37.30 59.00
N LEU A 337 -27.67 36.84 60.11
CA LEU A 337 -27.99 35.43 60.33
C LEU A 337 -29.08 34.92 59.37
N HIS A 338 -30.09 35.74 59.09
CA HIS A 338 -31.14 35.45 58.11
C HIS A 338 -30.54 35.28 56.71
N GLN A 339 -29.70 36.24 56.31
CA GLN A 339 -29.03 36.18 55.01
C GLN A 339 -28.14 34.94 54.89
N ALA A 340 -27.36 34.62 55.93
CA ALA A 340 -26.52 33.42 55.93
C ALA A 340 -27.35 32.13 55.80
N ARG A 341 -28.49 32.04 56.50
CA ARG A 341 -29.39 30.87 56.38
C ARG A 341 -30.00 30.73 55.00
N ILE A 342 -30.43 31.84 54.38
CA ILE A 342 -30.96 31.85 53.01
C ILE A 342 -29.88 31.43 52.02
N ASN A 343 -28.65 31.93 52.15
CA ASN A 343 -27.53 31.55 51.29
C ASN A 343 -27.23 30.05 51.38
N VAL A 344 -27.12 29.50 52.60
CA VAL A 344 -26.89 28.05 52.78
C VAL A 344 -28.00 27.20 52.17
N LEU A 345 -29.26 27.66 52.23
CA LEU A 345 -30.37 26.99 51.56
C LEU A 345 -30.18 27.03 50.04
N ARG A 346 -29.93 28.21 49.47
CA ARG A 346 -29.71 28.42 48.03
C ARG A 346 -28.54 27.61 47.50
N ASP A 347 -27.42 27.54 48.21
CA ASP A 347 -26.25 26.76 47.80
C ASP A 347 -26.60 25.25 47.71
N ARG A 348 -27.39 24.74 48.67
CA ARG A 348 -27.86 23.34 48.64
C ARG A 348 -28.90 23.08 47.55
N GLN A 349 -29.67 24.10 47.17
CA GLN A 349 -30.66 24.03 46.10
C GLN A 349 -29.96 24.06 44.74
N ALA A 350 -28.99 24.97 44.56
CA ALA A 350 -28.15 25.08 43.38
C ALA A 350 -27.41 23.77 43.09
N LYS A 351 -26.76 23.17 44.08
CA LYS A 351 -26.08 21.87 43.90
C LYS A 351 -27.05 20.75 43.48
N ARG A 352 -28.26 20.73 44.04
CA ARG A 352 -29.29 19.75 43.65
C ARG A 352 -29.81 19.98 42.23
N MET A 353 -29.85 21.23 41.78
CA MET A 353 -30.22 21.57 40.40
C MET A 353 -29.12 21.15 39.43
N GLU A 354 -27.87 21.47 39.73
CA GLU A 354 -26.69 21.05 38.97
C GLU A 354 -26.64 19.53 38.79
N GLU A 355 -26.77 18.77 39.89
CA GLU A 355 -26.80 17.30 39.84
C GLU A 355 -27.98 16.74 39.01
N LEU A 356 -29.09 17.47 38.90
CA LEU A 356 -30.23 17.08 38.06
C LEU A 356 -29.90 17.33 36.58
N LEU A 357 -29.42 18.53 36.26
CA LEU A 357 -29.06 18.92 34.89
C LEU A 357 -27.97 18.02 34.32
N GLU A 358 -26.92 17.70 35.08
CA GLU A 358 -25.87 16.76 34.65
C GLU A 358 -26.43 15.35 34.35
N ARG A 359 -27.44 14.90 35.11
CA ARG A 359 -28.09 13.60 34.86
C ARG A 359 -28.92 13.63 33.58
N GLN A 360 -29.64 14.73 33.35
CA GLN A 360 -30.46 14.94 32.16
C GLN A 360 -29.59 15.06 30.90
N GLU A 361 -28.47 15.78 30.98
CA GLU A 361 -27.48 15.91 29.90
C GLU A 361 -26.93 14.53 29.52
N LYS A 362 -26.48 13.73 30.48
CA LYS A 362 -26.01 12.35 30.23
C LYS A 362 -27.06 11.42 29.65
N GLU A 363 -28.35 11.64 29.94
CA GLU A 363 -29.44 10.87 29.33
C GLU A 363 -29.66 11.25 27.87
N LEU A 364 -29.54 12.55 27.54
CA LEU A 364 -29.62 13.05 26.17
C LEU A 364 -28.41 12.62 25.34
N GLU A 365 -27.19 12.75 25.88
CA GLU A 365 -25.96 12.29 25.22
C GLU A 365 -26.05 10.81 24.83
N LYS A 366 -26.48 9.94 25.76
CA LYS A 366 -26.67 8.51 25.47
C LYS A 366 -27.72 8.23 24.40
N LEU A 367 -28.71 9.10 24.25
CA LEU A 367 -29.72 8.96 23.21
C LEU A 367 -29.18 9.42 21.85
N GLU A 368 -28.37 10.47 21.84
CA GLU A 368 -27.66 10.96 20.65
C GLU A 368 -26.59 9.97 20.17
N GLU A 369 -25.82 9.37 21.08
CA GLU A 369 -24.88 8.29 20.77
C GLU A 369 -25.59 7.12 20.08
N LYS A 370 -26.74 6.68 20.60
CA LYS A 370 -27.55 5.62 19.98
C LYS A 370 -28.13 6.03 18.62
N ARG A 371 -28.51 7.29 18.45
CA ARG A 371 -28.95 7.81 17.15
C ARG A 371 -27.81 7.69 16.15
N ASP A 372 -26.61 8.09 16.54
CA ASP A 372 -25.44 8.08 15.66
C ASP A 372 -25.03 6.64 15.31
N GLU A 373 -25.04 5.73 16.28
CA GLU A 373 -24.86 4.28 16.04
C GLU A 373 -25.86 3.73 15.01
N ASP A 374 -27.17 3.98 15.20
CA ASP A 374 -28.20 3.49 14.27
C ASP A 374 -28.08 4.13 12.86
N ILE A 375 -27.65 5.40 12.77
CA ILE A 375 -27.42 6.09 11.49
C ILE A 375 -26.21 5.46 10.78
N ASP A 376 -25.14 5.19 11.51
CA ASP A 376 -23.93 4.56 10.98
C ASP A 376 -24.17 3.12 10.53
N ASP A 377 -25.03 2.38 11.24
CA ASP A 377 -25.48 1.05 10.82
C ASP A 377 -26.23 1.11 9.48
N VAL A 378 -27.18 2.05 9.33
CA VAL A 378 -27.89 2.24 8.05
C VAL A 378 -26.94 2.69 6.93
N ALA A 379 -25.96 3.55 7.24
CA ALA A 379 -24.95 3.97 6.27
C ALA A 379 -24.05 2.79 5.84
N SER A 380 -23.69 1.91 6.77
CA SER A 380 -22.91 0.70 6.50
C SER A 380 -23.70 -0.29 5.65
N GLU A 381 -24.99 -0.50 5.94
CA GLU A 381 -25.89 -1.31 5.10
C GLU A 381 -26.00 -0.74 3.67
N PHE A 382 -26.11 0.58 3.52
CA PHE A 382 -26.13 1.25 2.21
C PHE A 382 -24.84 1.01 1.42
N ALA A 383 -23.68 1.22 2.04
CA ALA A 383 -22.38 1.01 1.39
C ALA A 383 -22.19 -0.44 0.94
N ASN A 384 -22.55 -1.41 1.79
CA ASN A 384 -22.48 -2.83 1.46
C ASN A 384 -23.39 -3.20 0.27
N GLU A 385 -24.60 -2.62 0.20
CA GLU A 385 -25.50 -2.86 -0.92
C GLU A 385 -25.02 -2.17 -2.21
N GLU A 386 -24.46 -0.96 -2.11
CA GLU A 386 -23.86 -0.25 -3.24
C GLU A 386 -22.68 -1.04 -3.83
N ASP A 387 -21.79 -1.56 -2.99
CA ASP A 387 -20.67 -2.40 -3.41
C ASP A 387 -21.13 -3.69 -4.08
N ALA A 388 -22.14 -4.35 -3.51
CA ALA A 388 -22.73 -5.56 -4.08
C ALA A 388 -23.35 -5.29 -5.45
N LEU A 389 -24.09 -4.19 -5.60
CA LEU A 389 -24.68 -3.78 -6.87
C LEU A 389 -23.61 -3.44 -7.90
N THR A 390 -22.60 -2.66 -7.52
CA THR A 390 -21.47 -2.28 -8.39
C THR A 390 -20.76 -3.51 -8.91
N LYS A 391 -20.45 -4.47 -8.05
CA LYS A 391 -19.86 -5.76 -8.45
C LYS A 391 -20.73 -6.52 -9.45
N ILE A 392 -22.04 -6.60 -9.23
CA ILE A 392 -22.98 -7.25 -10.16
C ILE A 392 -22.97 -6.55 -11.52
N PHE A 393 -22.95 -5.22 -11.55
CA PHE A 393 -22.92 -4.44 -12.78
C PHE A 393 -21.59 -4.59 -13.51
N ASP A 394 -20.47 -4.59 -12.81
CA ASP A 394 -19.14 -4.76 -13.40
C ASP A 394 -18.97 -6.16 -13.99
N ASP A 395 -19.45 -7.20 -13.30
CA ASP A 395 -19.49 -8.56 -13.84
C ASP A 395 -20.34 -8.66 -15.10
N ARG A 396 -21.49 -7.96 -15.14
CA ARG A 396 -22.36 -7.90 -16.31
C ARG A 396 -21.71 -7.12 -17.46
N LYS A 397 -21.07 -5.98 -17.19
CA LYS A 397 -20.31 -5.17 -18.15
C LYS A 397 -19.18 -5.99 -18.78
N ALA A 398 -18.42 -6.72 -17.97
CA ALA A 398 -17.35 -7.59 -18.44
C ALA A 398 -17.88 -8.74 -19.32
N ARG A 399 -19.04 -9.33 -18.99
CA ARG A 399 -19.69 -10.34 -19.85
C ARG A 399 -20.19 -9.75 -21.17
N LEU A 400 -20.75 -8.54 -21.15
CA LEU A 400 -21.20 -7.85 -22.36
C LEU A 400 -20.03 -7.53 -23.29
N VAL A 401 -18.91 -7.01 -22.75
CA VAL A 401 -17.70 -6.72 -23.55
C VAL A 401 -17.16 -7.96 -24.22
N ARG A 402 -16.99 -9.06 -23.48
CA ARG A 402 -16.56 -10.34 -24.07
C ARG A 402 -17.48 -10.82 -25.19
N ARG A 403 -18.80 -10.61 -25.04
CA ARG A 403 -19.77 -10.96 -26.09
C ARG A 403 -19.63 -10.06 -27.32
N TRP A 404 -19.42 -8.77 -27.13
CA TRP A 404 -19.21 -7.82 -28.22
C TRP A 404 -17.89 -8.06 -28.95
N GLU A 405 -16.80 -8.35 -28.23
CA GLU A 405 -15.51 -8.76 -28.80
C GLU A 405 -15.66 -10.00 -29.67
N LEU A 406 -16.32 -11.04 -29.15
CA LEU A 406 -16.59 -12.25 -29.92
C LEU A 406 -17.45 -11.96 -31.17
N ALA A 407 -18.48 -11.12 -31.06
CA ALA A 407 -19.31 -10.74 -32.20
C ALA A 407 -18.51 -9.98 -33.28
N ILE A 408 -17.61 -9.09 -32.87
CA ILE A 408 -16.71 -8.37 -33.78
C ILE A 408 -15.76 -9.35 -34.47
N GLU A 409 -15.18 -10.31 -33.74
CA GLU A 409 -14.27 -11.30 -34.32
C GLU A 409 -14.97 -12.24 -35.30
N ILE A 410 -16.19 -12.68 -34.97
CA ILE A 410 -17.02 -13.50 -35.86
C ILE A 410 -17.31 -12.73 -37.14
N LEU A 411 -17.81 -11.49 -37.02
CA LEU A 411 -18.12 -10.65 -38.18
C LEU A 411 -16.87 -10.41 -39.04
N ARG A 412 -15.71 -10.14 -38.42
CA ARG A 412 -14.44 -10.01 -39.14
C ARG A 412 -14.10 -11.27 -39.92
N ALA A 413 -14.16 -12.44 -39.29
CA ALA A 413 -13.84 -13.71 -39.94
C ALA A 413 -14.80 -14.02 -41.10
N GLU A 414 -16.09 -13.70 -40.96
CA GLU A 414 -17.09 -13.84 -42.03
C GLU A 414 -16.80 -12.91 -43.21
N MET A 415 -16.49 -11.64 -42.93
CA MET A 415 -16.19 -10.62 -43.94
C MET A 415 -14.88 -10.91 -44.69
N GLU A 416 -13.84 -11.38 -44.00
CA GLU A 416 -12.58 -11.80 -44.62
C GLU A 416 -12.79 -13.03 -45.52
N LYS A 417 -13.64 -13.96 -45.10
CA LYS A 417 -13.99 -15.15 -45.89
C LYS A 417 -14.79 -14.80 -47.14
N GLU A 418 -15.73 -13.84 -47.04
CA GLU A 418 -16.58 -13.45 -48.17
C GLU A 418 -15.85 -12.57 -49.19
N LYS A 419 -15.11 -11.55 -48.71
CA LYS A 419 -14.46 -10.55 -49.58
C LYS A 419 -13.01 -10.87 -49.91
N GLY A 420 -12.39 -11.85 -49.25
CA GLY A 420 -11.03 -12.32 -49.52
C GLY A 420 -9.93 -11.32 -49.17
N VAL A 421 -10.24 -10.30 -48.37
CA VAL A 421 -9.34 -9.21 -47.99
C VAL A 421 -9.34 -9.03 -46.47
N ARG A 422 -8.21 -8.62 -45.85
CA ARG A 422 -8.05 -8.56 -44.38
C ARG A 422 -8.77 -7.38 -43.75
N TYR A 423 -9.50 -7.57 -42.67
CA TYR A 423 -10.16 -6.46 -41.96
C TYR A 423 -9.44 -6.19 -40.64
N ALA A 424 -9.33 -4.91 -40.26
CA ALA A 424 -8.78 -4.55 -38.96
C ALA A 424 -9.76 -4.92 -37.84
N PRO A 425 -9.26 -5.22 -36.63
CA PRO A 425 -10.12 -5.38 -35.47
C PRO A 425 -10.83 -4.06 -35.14
N MET A 426 -12.16 -4.09 -35.07
CA MET A 426 -12.92 -2.96 -34.55
C MET A 426 -12.74 -2.86 -33.02
N PRO A 427 -12.50 -1.66 -32.46
CA PRO A 427 -12.52 -1.48 -31.02
C PRO A 427 -13.94 -1.70 -30.48
N SER A 428 -14.08 -2.56 -29.47
CA SER A 428 -15.33 -2.71 -28.72
C SER A 428 -15.65 -1.40 -27.99
N PRO A 429 -16.94 -1.03 -27.87
CA PRO A 429 -17.28 0.24 -27.25
C PRO A 429 -16.91 0.20 -25.76
N THR A 430 -16.07 1.16 -25.38
CA THR A 430 -15.52 1.24 -24.02
C THR A 430 -16.55 1.79 -23.05
N TRP A 431 -16.68 1.16 -21.88
CA TRP A 431 -17.36 1.76 -20.74
C TRP A 431 -16.54 2.96 -20.24
N ARG A 432 -16.61 4.12 -20.92
CA ARG A 432 -16.03 5.34 -20.36
C ARG A 432 -16.70 5.58 -19.01
N ALA A 433 -15.89 5.76 -17.97
CA ALA A 433 -16.37 6.31 -16.73
C ALA A 433 -17.09 7.61 -17.07
N GLU A 434 -18.41 7.67 -16.84
CA GLU A 434 -19.07 8.95 -16.77
C GLU A 434 -18.27 9.75 -15.73
N THR A 435 -17.82 10.97 -16.09
CA THR A 435 -17.33 11.92 -15.08
C THR A 435 -18.31 11.85 -13.93
N PRO A 436 -17.87 11.72 -12.67
CA PRO A 436 -18.78 11.54 -11.54
C PRO A 436 -19.76 12.70 -11.51
N VAL A 437 -20.89 12.54 -12.19
CA VAL A 437 -22.02 13.41 -12.08
C VAL A 437 -22.54 13.03 -10.72
N SER A 438 -22.36 13.93 -9.75
CA SER A 438 -22.90 13.73 -8.41
C SER A 438 -24.32 13.18 -8.57
N ILE A 439 -24.65 12.14 -7.82
CA ILE A 439 -26.01 11.57 -7.82
C ILE A 439 -27.03 12.70 -7.52
N GLU A 440 -26.61 13.75 -6.81
CA GLU A 440 -27.37 15.00 -6.61
C GLU A 440 -27.61 15.78 -7.90
N ALA A 441 -26.63 15.87 -8.81
CA ALA A 441 -26.79 16.52 -10.10
C ALA A 441 -27.70 15.73 -11.06
N LEU A 442 -27.69 14.39 -10.98
CA LEU A 442 -28.65 13.54 -11.69
C LEU A 442 -30.07 13.68 -11.13
N ALA A 443 -30.22 13.73 -9.80
CA ALA A 443 -31.50 13.97 -9.16
C ALA A 443 -32.08 15.35 -9.52
N GLN A 444 -31.26 16.40 -9.50
CA GLN A 444 -31.66 17.76 -9.89
C GLN A 444 -32.03 17.87 -11.38
N ALA A 445 -31.30 17.17 -12.26
CA ALA A 445 -31.60 17.15 -13.69
C ALA A 445 -32.93 16.42 -14.00
N GLU A 446 -33.23 15.32 -13.30
CA GLU A 446 -34.49 14.60 -13.46
C GLU A 446 -35.68 15.35 -12.85
N GLU A 447 -35.51 16.03 -11.71
CA GLU A 447 -36.52 16.94 -11.15
C GLU A 447 -36.83 18.11 -12.09
N ALA A 448 -35.82 18.71 -12.70
CA ALA A 448 -35.99 19.76 -13.70
C ALA A 448 -36.74 19.25 -14.95
N LEU A 449 -36.46 18.03 -15.39
CA LEU A 449 -37.16 17.39 -16.51
C LEU A 449 -38.62 17.08 -16.18
N ALA A 450 -38.91 16.63 -14.95
CA ALA A 450 -40.27 16.39 -14.46
C ALA A 450 -41.07 17.70 -14.38
N ALA A 451 -40.49 18.76 -13.84
CA ALA A 451 -41.09 20.09 -13.76
C ALA A 451 -41.35 20.69 -15.16
N ALA A 452 -40.46 20.47 -16.13
CA ALA A 452 -40.64 20.90 -17.51
C ALA A 452 -41.79 20.16 -18.21
N LYS A 453 -41.92 18.84 -18.01
CA LYS A 453 -43.05 18.04 -18.53
C LYS A 453 -44.38 18.49 -17.92
N GLU A 454 -44.40 18.85 -16.65
CA GLU A 454 -45.60 19.33 -15.98
C GLU A 454 -46.01 20.73 -16.44
N LYS A 455 -45.05 21.63 -16.69
CA LYS A 455 -45.30 22.94 -17.30
C LYS A 455 -45.84 22.81 -18.72
N LYS A 456 -45.28 21.92 -19.54
CA LYS A 456 -45.77 21.65 -20.91
C LYS A 456 -47.19 21.09 -20.91
N LYS A 457 -47.50 20.17 -19.99
CA LYS A 457 -48.86 19.62 -19.81
C LYS A 457 -49.87 20.66 -19.33
N LYS A 458 -49.44 21.70 -18.60
CA LYS A 458 -50.28 22.85 -18.21
C LYS A 458 -50.49 23.83 -19.36
N GLN A 459 -49.49 24.03 -20.23
CA GLN A 459 -49.62 24.84 -21.44
C GLN A 459 -50.51 24.19 -22.50
N ASP A 460 -50.44 22.88 -22.70
CA ASP A 460 -51.29 22.16 -23.68
C ASP A 460 -52.76 22.02 -23.20
N ARG A 461 -53.06 22.42 -21.96
CA ARG A 461 -54.42 22.38 -21.35
C ARG A 461 -55.07 23.76 -21.22
N SER A 462 -54.33 24.83 -21.50
CA SER A 462 -54.83 26.21 -21.54
C SER A 462 -54.98 26.67 -22.98
#